data_AF-K9VFT6-F1
#
_entry.id   AF-K9VFT6-F1
#
_cell.length_a   1.000
_cell.length_b   1.000
_cell.length_c   1.000
_cell.angle_alpha   90.00
_cell.angle_beta   90.00
_cell.angle_gamma   90.00
#
_symmetry.space_group_name_H-M   'P 1'
#
loop_
_entity.id
_entity.type
_entity.pdbx_description
1 polymer ?
#
loop_
_entity_poly.entity_id
_entity_poly.type
_entity_poly.pdbx_seq_one_letter_code
_entity_poly.pdbx_strand_id
1 'polypeptide(L)'
;MSHFKKAKLIDVMKHLGLFLLALILLGVMALSHRSAGATTPSDSSIKLETLVPERVLTIPQNEPSNYTPIQFGVRITNNTLTAFRVSLDSLTPEFMAVDGENFYAGKIQVSLVFRTESDFPLVRAGESLNLFWEGKFYWGAQNIYLQIPDKYSNLWFFRGFKPGISKVRFTYTNAEAQRWYRDREKAERKQLMGVLTGNLSSPWTQFSFVLP
;
A
#
# COMPACT_ATOMS: atom_id res chain seq x y z
N MET A 1 10.15 -12.62 80.06
CA MET A 1 10.79 -12.05 78.84
C MET A 1 9.73 -11.88 77.76
N SER A 2 9.25 -10.66 77.56
CA SER A 2 8.52 -10.24 76.34
C SER A 2 8.53 -8.71 76.31
N HIS A 3 9.43 -8.13 75.53
CA HIS A 3 9.49 -6.70 75.28
C HIS A 3 8.97 -6.45 73.85
N PHE A 4 7.67 -6.13 73.74
CA PHE A 4 7.14 -5.50 72.53
C PHE A 4 7.48 -4.00 72.59
N LYS A 5 8.45 -3.56 71.77
CA LYS A 5 8.73 -2.15 71.56
C LYS A 5 7.55 -1.53 70.79
N LYS A 6 6.87 -0.55 71.41
CA LYS A 6 5.92 0.32 70.72
C LYS A 6 6.66 1.12 69.65
N ALA A 7 6.46 0.77 68.38
CA ALA A 7 6.87 1.64 67.28
C ALA A 7 6.07 2.94 67.35
N LYS A 8 6.76 4.09 67.26
CA LYS A 8 6.13 5.42 67.27
C LYS A 8 5.19 5.53 66.08
N LEU A 9 3.89 5.71 66.36
CA LEU A 9 2.79 5.92 65.40
C LEU A 9 3.11 6.98 64.31
N ILE A 10 4.01 7.92 64.62
CA ILE A 10 4.46 9.01 63.75
C ILE A 10 5.28 8.52 62.54
N ASP A 11 6.00 7.40 62.66
CA ASP A 11 6.83 6.88 61.54
C ASP A 11 6.01 6.16 60.48
N VAL A 12 4.93 5.49 60.90
CA VAL A 12 4.00 4.79 60.00
C VAL A 12 3.22 5.78 59.13
N MET A 13 2.86 6.95 59.66
CA MET A 13 2.14 7.98 58.90
C MET A 13 3.01 8.67 57.84
N LYS A 14 4.32 8.81 58.05
CA LYS A 14 5.23 9.40 57.05
C LYS A 14 5.40 8.49 55.84
N HIS A 15 5.52 7.19 56.07
CA HIS A 15 5.60 6.22 54.97
C HIS A 15 4.28 6.06 54.22
N LEU A 16 3.13 6.17 54.90
CA LEU A 16 1.81 6.16 54.25
C LEU A 16 1.60 7.42 53.38
N GLY A 17 2.05 8.59 53.85
CA GLY A 17 2.01 9.84 53.09
C GLY A 17 2.89 9.82 51.83
N LEU A 18 4.11 9.29 51.93
CA LEU A 18 4.98 9.11 50.76
C LEU A 18 4.40 8.10 49.76
N PHE A 19 3.75 7.04 50.23
CA PHE A 19 3.14 6.02 49.39
C PHE A 19 1.90 6.55 48.64
N LEU A 20 1.07 7.38 49.30
CA LEU A 20 -0.04 8.08 48.68
C LEU A 20 0.43 9.14 47.66
N LEU A 21 1.52 9.86 47.95
CA LEU A 21 2.12 10.81 46.99
C LEU A 21 2.68 10.11 45.75
N ALA A 22 3.29 8.92 45.92
CA ALA A 22 3.76 8.09 44.81
C ALA A 22 2.60 7.55 43.96
N LEU A 23 1.47 7.17 44.57
CA LEU A 23 0.27 6.75 43.83
C LEU A 23 -0.40 7.89 43.07
N ILE A 24 -0.32 9.13 43.56
CA ILE A 24 -0.78 10.32 42.81
C ILE A 24 0.17 10.62 41.64
N LEU A 25 1.49 10.52 41.84
CA LEU A 25 2.47 10.70 40.76
C LEU A 25 2.38 9.60 39.68
N LEU A 26 2.02 8.36 40.05
CA LEU A 26 1.78 7.25 39.11
C LEU A 26 0.35 7.26 38.52
N GLY A 27 -0.64 7.82 39.22
CA GLY A 27 -2.06 7.81 38.86
C GLY A 27 -2.55 8.99 38.02
N VAL A 28 -1.75 10.04 37.81
CA VAL A 28 -2.11 11.17 36.93
C VAL A 28 -1.88 10.86 35.43
N MET A 29 -1.36 9.69 35.07
CA MET A 29 -1.24 9.24 33.67
C MET A 29 -2.46 8.50 33.12
N ALA A 30 -3.66 8.75 33.66
CA ALA A 30 -4.89 8.26 33.06
C ALA A 30 -6.08 9.17 33.32
N LEU A 31 -6.16 10.34 32.65
CA LEU A 31 -7.37 10.77 31.94
C LEU A 31 -7.14 12.06 31.15
N SER A 32 -7.82 12.15 30.01
CA SER A 32 -7.95 13.32 29.13
C SER A 32 -6.85 13.49 28.08
N HIS A 33 -6.68 12.48 27.22
CA HIS A 33 -6.50 12.78 25.80
C HIS A 33 -7.87 13.16 25.23
N ARG A 34 -8.31 14.38 25.50
CA ARG A 34 -9.33 15.05 24.69
C ARG A 34 -8.64 15.28 23.35
N SER A 35 -9.00 14.48 22.35
CA SER A 35 -8.65 14.71 20.95
C SER A 35 -9.25 16.05 20.54
N ALA A 36 -8.47 17.11 20.69
CA ALA A 36 -8.70 18.36 20.00
C ALA A 36 -8.33 18.08 18.54
N GLY A 37 -9.34 18.10 17.67
CA GLY A 37 -9.16 18.08 16.22
C GLY A 37 -8.31 19.26 15.80
N ALA A 38 -7.00 19.04 15.71
CA ALA A 38 -6.12 19.80 14.86
C ALA A 38 -5.95 18.96 13.59
N THR A 39 -6.83 19.18 12.62
CA THR A 39 -6.53 18.83 11.22
C THR A 39 -5.37 19.73 10.80
N THR A 40 -4.15 19.22 10.94
CA THR A 40 -3.03 19.69 10.14
C THR A 40 -3.41 19.53 8.65
N PRO A 41 -2.95 20.43 7.77
CA PRO A 41 -3.13 20.27 6.34
C PRO A 41 -2.63 18.88 5.95
N SER A 42 -3.44 18.13 5.18
CA SER A 42 -3.07 16.83 4.65
C SER A 42 -2.01 16.98 3.56
N ASP A 43 -0.79 17.40 3.93
CA ASP A 43 0.40 17.30 3.10
C ASP A 43 0.86 15.84 3.16
N SER A 44 0.35 15.01 2.25
CA SER A 44 0.69 13.59 2.19
C SER A 44 2.21 13.44 2.00
N SER A 45 2.88 12.96 3.05
CA SER A 45 4.33 12.78 3.11
C SER A 45 4.87 11.79 2.06
N ILE A 46 4.00 10.91 1.56
CA ILE A 46 4.26 10.01 0.43
C ILE A 46 3.13 10.19 -0.57
N LYS A 47 3.48 10.41 -1.85
CA LYS A 47 2.52 10.66 -2.92
C LYS A 47 2.50 9.50 -3.92
N LEU A 48 1.31 9.04 -4.29
CA LEU A 48 1.08 8.10 -5.38
C LEU A 48 0.39 8.81 -6.54
N GLU A 49 0.89 8.64 -7.76
CA GLU A 49 0.30 9.19 -8.98
C GLU A 49 0.16 8.08 -10.02
N THR A 50 -1.01 7.94 -10.63
CA THR A 50 -1.18 7.01 -11.75
C THR A 50 -0.66 7.62 -13.03
N LEU A 51 0.16 6.86 -13.74
CA LEU A 51 0.73 7.22 -15.03
C LEU A 51 -0.06 6.47 -16.11
N VAL A 52 -0.63 7.22 -17.05
CA VAL A 52 -1.32 6.68 -18.23
C VAL A 52 -0.71 7.35 -19.45
N PRO A 53 0.35 6.79 -20.04
CA PRO A 53 1.05 7.40 -21.18
C PRO A 53 0.14 7.64 -22.38
N GLU A 54 -0.71 6.66 -22.69
CA GLU A 54 -1.69 6.74 -23.77
C GLU A 54 -3.11 6.82 -23.20
N ARG A 55 -3.75 7.99 -23.34
CA ARG A 55 -5.08 8.25 -22.77
C ARG A 55 -6.23 7.96 -23.72
N VAL A 56 -5.97 7.67 -24.99
CA VAL A 56 -6.99 7.31 -25.98
C VAL A 56 -6.56 6.00 -26.60
N LEU A 57 -7.35 4.96 -26.38
CA LEU A 57 -7.00 3.59 -26.74
C LEU A 57 -8.06 3.06 -27.66
N THR A 58 -7.64 2.40 -28.73
CA THR A 58 -8.57 1.83 -29.71
C THR A 58 -8.99 0.43 -29.27
N ILE A 59 -10.29 0.14 -29.36
CA ILE A 59 -10.82 -1.21 -29.18
C ILE A 59 -10.28 -2.10 -30.30
N PRO A 60 -9.65 -3.25 -29.97
CA PRO A 60 -9.21 -4.18 -31.01
C PRO A 60 -10.42 -4.65 -31.82
N GLN A 61 -10.25 -4.95 -33.10
CA GLN A 61 -11.33 -5.60 -33.86
C GLN A 61 -11.59 -6.99 -33.26
N ASN A 62 -12.84 -7.47 -33.34
CA ASN A 62 -13.22 -8.77 -32.79
C ASN A 62 -12.77 -9.92 -33.70
N GLU A 63 -11.46 -10.13 -33.74
CA GLU A 63 -10.79 -11.13 -34.55
C GLU A 63 -9.85 -11.99 -33.69
N PRO A 64 -9.65 -13.27 -34.03
CA PRO A 64 -8.71 -14.13 -33.33
C PRO A 64 -7.32 -13.51 -33.27
N SER A 65 -6.70 -13.56 -32.08
CA SER A 65 -5.35 -13.04 -31.82
C SER A 65 -5.17 -11.52 -31.99
N ASN A 66 -6.23 -10.75 -32.27
CA ASN A 66 -6.14 -9.30 -32.30
C ASN A 66 -6.17 -8.71 -30.87
N TYR A 67 -5.34 -7.71 -30.63
CA TYR A 67 -5.24 -7.05 -29.33
C TYR A 67 -4.73 -5.62 -29.46
N THR A 68 -5.10 -4.77 -28.51
CA THR A 68 -4.54 -3.43 -28.36
C THR A 68 -3.59 -3.44 -27.17
N PRO A 69 -2.27 -3.19 -27.36
CA PRO A 69 -1.33 -3.09 -26.26
C PRO A 69 -1.65 -1.86 -25.41
N ILE A 70 -1.33 -1.93 -24.13
CA ILE A 70 -1.50 -0.80 -23.22
C ILE A 70 -0.40 -0.75 -22.18
N GLN A 71 -0.08 0.46 -21.73
CA GLN A 71 0.82 0.68 -20.61
C GLN A 71 0.15 1.53 -19.55
N PHE A 72 0.26 1.10 -18.29
CA PHE A 72 -0.11 1.88 -17.12
C PHE A 72 1.05 1.88 -16.13
N GLY A 73 1.12 2.89 -15.28
CA GLY A 73 2.16 2.96 -14.29
C GLY A 73 1.75 3.68 -13.02
N VAL A 74 2.65 3.67 -12.06
CA VAL A 74 2.55 4.46 -10.84
C VAL A 74 3.87 5.18 -10.60
N ARG A 75 3.77 6.43 -10.17
CA ARG A 75 4.86 7.18 -9.57
C ARG A 75 4.64 7.23 -8.07
N ILE A 76 5.66 6.82 -7.31
CA ILE A 76 5.70 6.92 -5.87
C ILE A 76 6.77 7.93 -5.51
N THR A 77 6.39 9.05 -4.89
CA THR A 77 7.31 10.12 -4.51
C THR A 77 7.46 10.15 -3.00
N ASN A 78 8.71 10.12 -2.53
CA ASN A 78 9.05 10.25 -1.12
C ASN A 78 9.29 11.72 -0.76
N ASN A 79 8.29 12.39 -0.19
CA ASN A 79 8.43 13.74 0.34
C ASN A 79 8.84 13.76 1.82
N THR A 80 9.24 12.61 2.37
CA THR A 80 9.72 12.48 3.75
C THR A 80 11.24 12.63 3.82
N LEU A 81 11.77 12.76 5.04
CA LEU A 81 13.22 12.78 5.28
C LEU A 81 13.83 11.37 5.36
N THR A 82 13.02 10.31 5.45
CA THR A 82 13.49 8.94 5.63
C THR A 82 13.31 8.12 4.36
N ALA A 83 14.34 7.36 4.00
CA ALA A 83 14.23 6.43 2.88
C ALA A 83 13.34 5.24 3.26
N PHE A 84 12.58 4.71 2.29
CA PHE A 84 11.79 3.49 2.46
C PHE A 84 11.92 2.58 1.25
N ARG A 85 11.60 1.30 1.43
CA ARG A 85 11.52 0.31 0.35
C ARG A 85 10.08 0.07 -0.06
N VAL A 86 9.82 -0.03 -1.36
CA VAL A 86 8.47 -0.29 -1.89
C VAL A 86 8.32 -1.77 -2.19
N SER A 87 7.33 -2.44 -1.60
CA SER A 87 7.00 -3.83 -1.95
C SER A 87 6.20 -3.85 -3.26
N LEU A 88 6.81 -4.30 -4.37
CA LEU A 88 6.15 -4.22 -5.69
C LEU A 88 4.86 -5.05 -5.81
N ASP A 89 4.73 -6.12 -5.03
CA ASP A 89 3.55 -6.98 -4.96
C ASP A 89 2.38 -6.38 -4.16
N SER A 90 2.64 -5.30 -3.43
CA SER A 90 1.65 -4.59 -2.63
C SER A 90 0.93 -3.51 -3.45
N LEU A 91 1.35 -3.29 -4.71
CA LEU A 91 0.70 -2.42 -5.68
C LEU A 91 -0.34 -3.21 -6.47
N THR A 92 -1.57 -2.69 -6.50
CA THR A 92 -2.67 -3.27 -7.28
C THR A 92 -3.33 -2.19 -8.12
N PRO A 93 -3.48 -2.40 -9.44
CA PRO A 93 -4.28 -1.52 -10.27
C PRO A 93 -5.76 -1.77 -10.00
N GLU A 94 -6.52 -0.68 -9.95
CA GLU A 94 -7.97 -0.71 -9.87
C GLU A 94 -8.54 0.04 -11.08
N PHE A 95 -9.59 -0.52 -11.67
CA PHE A 95 -10.27 0.08 -12.81
C PHE A 95 -11.74 0.28 -12.48
N MET A 96 -12.28 1.40 -12.96
CA MET A 96 -13.68 1.76 -12.85
C MET A 96 -14.25 2.03 -14.25
N ALA A 97 -15.40 1.41 -14.50
CA ALA A 97 -16.15 1.51 -15.74
C ALA A 97 -16.84 2.88 -15.88
N VAL A 98 -17.38 3.12 -17.07
CA VAL A 98 -18.07 4.38 -17.44
C VAL A 98 -19.28 4.65 -16.53
N ASP A 99 -19.97 3.60 -16.12
CA ASP A 99 -21.14 3.63 -15.22
C ASP A 99 -20.77 3.76 -13.73
N GLY A 100 -19.47 3.84 -13.42
CA GLY A 100 -18.97 3.95 -12.06
C GLY A 100 -18.85 2.62 -11.31
N GLU A 101 -19.18 1.50 -11.95
CA GLU A 101 -18.96 0.17 -11.37
C GLU A 101 -17.47 -0.20 -11.45
N ASN A 102 -16.95 -0.82 -10.39
CA ASN A 102 -15.60 -1.37 -10.44
C ASN A 102 -15.59 -2.59 -11.37
N PHE A 103 -14.59 -2.68 -12.25
CA PHE A 103 -14.45 -3.89 -13.04
C PHE A 103 -14.16 -5.09 -12.14
N TYR A 104 -14.76 -6.23 -12.47
CA TYR A 104 -14.43 -7.48 -11.80
C TYR A 104 -12.95 -7.80 -12.02
N ALA A 105 -12.17 -7.79 -10.94
CA ALA A 105 -10.75 -8.12 -10.94
C ALA A 105 -10.56 -9.59 -10.51
N GLY A 106 -10.06 -10.43 -11.41
CA GLY A 106 -9.49 -11.72 -11.07
C GLY A 106 -7.97 -11.61 -10.95
N LYS A 107 -7.36 -12.37 -10.03
CA LYS A 107 -5.92 -12.61 -10.02
C LYS A 107 -5.67 -14.10 -10.20
N ILE A 108 -4.99 -14.47 -11.27
CA ILE A 108 -4.58 -15.85 -11.53
C ILE A 108 -3.10 -15.96 -11.18
N GLN A 109 -2.76 -16.88 -10.28
CA GLN A 109 -1.37 -17.23 -10.00
C GLN A 109 -0.92 -18.31 -10.98
N VAL A 110 0.03 -17.99 -11.87
CA VAL A 110 0.57 -18.95 -12.85
C VAL A 110 1.76 -19.71 -12.30
N SER A 111 2.54 -19.13 -11.38
CA SER A 111 3.69 -19.81 -10.77
C SER A 111 4.05 -19.29 -9.37
N LEU A 112 4.83 -20.07 -8.63
CA LEU A 112 5.43 -19.67 -7.36
C LEU A 112 6.79 -18.99 -7.64
N VAL A 113 6.77 -17.67 -7.80
CA VAL A 113 8.01 -16.87 -7.89
C VAL A 113 8.39 -16.36 -6.51
N PHE A 114 9.62 -16.66 -6.07
CA PHE A 114 10.15 -16.11 -4.83
C PHE A 114 10.62 -14.67 -5.05
N ARG A 115 10.30 -13.79 -4.10
CA ARG A 115 10.75 -12.40 -4.10
C ARG A 115 12.26 -12.33 -3.90
N THR A 116 12.89 -11.38 -4.57
CA THR A 116 14.31 -11.02 -4.51
C THR A 116 14.46 -9.61 -3.96
N GLU A 117 15.67 -9.15 -3.63
CA GLU A 117 15.86 -7.77 -3.16
C GLU A 117 15.39 -6.72 -4.20
N SER A 118 15.50 -7.03 -5.50
CA SER A 118 15.06 -6.14 -6.59
C SER A 118 13.54 -5.88 -6.60
N ASP A 119 12.78 -6.66 -5.84
CA ASP A 119 11.34 -6.49 -5.63
C ASP A 119 11.01 -5.48 -4.52
N PHE A 120 12.05 -4.89 -3.92
CA PHE A 120 11.97 -3.90 -2.85
C PHE A 120 12.85 -2.68 -3.15
N PRO A 121 12.62 -1.96 -4.26
CA PRO A 121 13.39 -0.76 -4.59
C PRO A 121 13.35 0.27 -3.46
N LEU A 122 14.51 0.83 -3.16
CA LEU A 122 14.69 1.91 -2.19
C LEU A 122 14.34 3.25 -2.82
N VAL A 123 13.52 4.06 -2.14
CA VAL A 123 13.17 5.42 -2.55
C VAL A 123 13.70 6.39 -1.49
N ARG A 124 14.72 7.18 -1.82
CA ARG A 124 15.30 8.15 -0.86
C ARG A 124 14.43 9.40 -0.74
N ALA A 125 14.72 10.20 0.28
CA ALA A 125 14.10 11.49 0.48
C ALA A 125 14.22 12.36 -0.79
N GLY A 126 13.09 12.90 -1.26
CA GLY A 126 13.00 13.71 -2.48
C GLY A 126 13.02 12.93 -3.79
N GLU A 127 13.20 11.61 -3.78
CA GLU A 127 13.21 10.78 -5.00
C GLU A 127 11.80 10.29 -5.37
N SER A 128 11.65 9.94 -6.65
CA SER A 128 10.47 9.27 -7.18
C SER A 128 10.84 7.94 -7.83
N LEU A 129 10.03 6.91 -7.57
CA LEU A 129 10.06 5.63 -8.26
C LEU A 129 8.94 5.58 -9.29
N ASN A 130 9.29 5.36 -10.57
CA ASN A 130 8.31 5.11 -11.64
C ASN A 130 8.30 3.62 -11.96
N LEU A 131 7.10 3.03 -11.99
CA LEU A 131 6.88 1.64 -12.36
C LEU A 131 5.83 1.58 -13.45
N PHE A 132 6.04 0.72 -14.44
CA PHE A 132 5.11 0.51 -15.54
C PHE A 132 4.80 -0.97 -15.70
N TRP A 133 3.55 -1.25 -16.04
CA TRP A 133 3.06 -2.55 -16.44
C TRP A 133 2.52 -2.45 -17.85
N GLU A 134 2.90 -3.44 -18.65
CA GLU A 134 2.36 -3.64 -19.99
C GLU A 134 1.20 -4.62 -19.90
N GLY A 135 0.11 -4.31 -20.57
CA GLY A 135 -1.06 -5.14 -20.67
C GLY A 135 -1.58 -5.18 -22.10
N LYS A 136 -2.68 -5.89 -22.27
CA LYS A 136 -3.38 -5.94 -23.56
C LYS A 136 -4.89 -5.99 -23.37
N PHE A 137 -5.59 -5.24 -24.20
CA PHE A 137 -7.02 -5.43 -24.43
C PHE A 137 -7.25 -6.45 -25.54
N TYR A 138 -8.19 -7.36 -25.35
CA TYR A 138 -8.55 -8.34 -26.37
C TYR A 138 -10.00 -8.80 -26.21
N TRP A 139 -10.56 -9.39 -27.28
CA TRP A 139 -11.89 -9.98 -27.25
C TRP A 139 -11.86 -11.41 -26.73
N GLY A 140 -12.76 -11.73 -25.80
CA GLY A 140 -13.07 -13.10 -25.40
C GLY A 140 -14.58 -13.31 -25.42
N ALA A 141 -15.05 -14.30 -26.18
CA ALA A 141 -16.47 -14.49 -26.44
C ALA A 141 -17.16 -13.18 -26.89
N GLN A 142 -17.90 -12.52 -25.99
CA GLN A 142 -18.65 -11.29 -26.27
C GLN A 142 -18.21 -10.10 -25.40
N ASN A 143 -17.08 -10.22 -24.70
CA ASN A 143 -16.57 -9.19 -23.80
C ASN A 143 -15.16 -8.76 -24.18
N ILE A 144 -14.85 -7.49 -23.88
CA ILE A 144 -13.50 -6.98 -23.91
C ILE A 144 -12.85 -7.24 -22.55
N TYR A 145 -11.66 -7.80 -22.59
CA TYR A 145 -10.84 -8.11 -21.43
C TYR A 145 -9.56 -7.31 -21.44
N LEU A 146 -9.11 -6.93 -20.25
CA LEU A 146 -7.78 -6.42 -19.99
C LEU A 146 -6.99 -7.47 -19.22
N GLN A 147 -5.86 -7.87 -19.79
CA GLN A 147 -4.89 -8.73 -19.12
C GLN A 147 -3.62 -7.95 -18.86
N ILE A 148 -3.18 -7.93 -17.60
CA ILE A 148 -1.92 -7.30 -17.19
C ILE A 148 -1.10 -8.34 -16.43
N PRO A 149 0.02 -8.82 -16.98
CA PRO A 149 0.99 -9.59 -16.20
C PRO A 149 1.62 -8.76 -15.09
N ASP A 150 1.72 -9.34 -13.90
CA ASP A 150 2.59 -8.83 -12.85
C ASP A 150 3.99 -9.47 -12.94
N LYS A 151 4.93 -8.94 -12.15
CA LYS A 151 6.34 -9.38 -12.14
C LYS A 151 6.52 -10.83 -11.63
N TYR A 152 5.51 -11.41 -10.98
CA TYR A 152 5.58 -12.70 -10.30
C TYR A 152 4.81 -13.79 -11.04
N SER A 153 4.64 -13.62 -12.36
CA SER A 153 3.84 -14.50 -13.20
C SER A 153 2.39 -14.61 -12.72
N ASN A 154 1.86 -13.62 -12.02
CA ASN A 154 0.41 -13.51 -11.87
C ASN A 154 -0.16 -12.71 -13.03
N LEU A 155 -1.44 -12.93 -13.30
CA LEU A 155 -2.19 -12.17 -14.28
C LEU A 155 -3.33 -11.47 -13.55
N TRP A 156 -3.35 -10.13 -13.63
CA TRP A 156 -4.57 -9.39 -13.37
C TRP A 156 -5.47 -9.47 -14.59
N PHE A 157 -6.74 -9.74 -14.33
CA PHE A 157 -7.74 -9.89 -15.35
C PHE A 157 -8.98 -9.05 -15.04
N PHE A 158 -9.33 -8.16 -15.96
CA PHE A 158 -10.51 -7.30 -15.85
C PHE A 158 -11.40 -7.53 -17.08
N ARG A 159 -12.72 -7.48 -16.89
CA ARG A 159 -13.70 -7.76 -17.95
C ARG A 159 -14.80 -6.71 -17.99
N GLY A 160 -15.40 -6.53 -19.17
CA GLY A 160 -16.60 -5.71 -19.34
C GLY A 160 -16.32 -4.28 -19.78
N PHE A 161 -15.14 -4.02 -20.36
CA PHE A 161 -14.84 -2.71 -20.93
C PHE A 161 -15.78 -2.39 -22.08
N LYS A 162 -16.23 -1.13 -22.14
CA LYS A 162 -17.09 -0.57 -23.18
C LYS A 162 -16.42 0.69 -23.73
N PRO A 163 -16.75 1.11 -24.97
CA PRO A 163 -16.35 2.42 -25.46
C PRO A 163 -16.78 3.53 -24.49
N GLY A 164 -15.91 4.51 -24.26
CA GLY A 164 -16.16 5.64 -23.36
C GLY A 164 -15.00 5.95 -22.41
N ILE A 165 -15.28 6.79 -21.41
CA ILE A 165 -14.27 7.24 -20.43
C ILE A 165 -14.27 6.27 -19.25
N SER A 166 -13.17 5.53 -19.11
CA SER A 166 -12.88 4.69 -17.95
C SER A 166 -11.90 5.41 -17.02
N LYS A 167 -11.76 4.89 -15.79
CA LYS A 167 -10.78 5.40 -14.83
C LYS A 167 -9.90 4.28 -14.33
N VAL A 168 -8.65 4.62 -14.03
CA VAL A 168 -7.67 3.74 -13.40
C VAL A 168 -7.02 4.44 -12.22
N ARG A 169 -6.71 3.69 -11.17
CA ARG A 169 -5.82 4.12 -10.08
C ARG A 169 -4.93 2.96 -9.64
N PHE A 170 -3.93 3.27 -8.82
CA PHE A 170 -3.14 2.27 -8.11
C PHE A 170 -3.35 2.42 -6.62
N THR A 171 -3.51 1.29 -5.95
CA THR A 171 -3.53 1.20 -4.49
C THR A 171 -2.30 0.42 -4.02
N TYR A 172 -1.63 0.94 -3.00
CA TYR A 172 -0.56 0.28 -2.26
C TYR A 172 -1.08 -0.14 -0.90
N THR A 173 -1.04 -1.44 -0.60
CA THR A 173 -1.49 -1.98 0.70
C THR A 173 -0.43 -2.89 1.30
N ASN A 174 0.19 -2.44 2.39
CA ASN A 174 1.14 -3.26 3.15
C ASN A 174 1.06 -2.96 4.65
N ALA A 175 0.90 -4.00 5.47
CA ALA A 175 0.84 -3.85 6.93
C ALA A 175 2.21 -4.03 7.62
N GLU A 176 3.20 -4.60 6.92
CA GLU A 176 4.45 -5.07 7.53
C GLU A 176 5.62 -4.16 7.16
N ALA A 177 6.28 -3.54 8.15
CA ALA A 177 7.49 -2.74 7.94
C ALA A 177 8.73 -3.57 7.59
N GLN A 178 8.58 -4.90 7.59
CA GLN A 178 9.61 -5.88 7.32
C GLN A 178 9.11 -6.93 6.33
N ARG A 179 9.98 -7.39 5.42
CA ARG A 179 9.63 -8.42 4.43
C ARG A 179 10.77 -9.41 4.24
N TRP A 180 10.42 -10.66 4.02
CA TRP A 180 11.38 -11.70 3.66
C TRP A 180 11.58 -11.74 2.15
N TYR A 181 12.82 -11.93 1.72
CA TYR A 181 13.18 -12.21 0.33
C TYR A 181 14.19 -13.35 0.27
N ARG A 182 14.32 -13.98 -0.89
CA ARG A 182 15.34 -14.99 -1.17
C ARG A 182 16.54 -14.32 -1.83
N ASP A 183 17.72 -14.51 -1.25
CA ASP A 183 18.98 -14.19 -1.90
C ASP A 183 19.19 -15.16 -3.07
N ARG A 184 19.35 -14.62 -4.28
CA ARG A 184 19.44 -15.44 -5.49
C ARG A 184 20.76 -16.23 -5.55
N GLU A 185 21.83 -15.69 -5.00
CA GLU A 185 23.16 -16.30 -5.04
C GLU A 185 23.30 -17.39 -3.98
N LYS A 186 22.75 -17.15 -2.80
CA LYS A 186 22.95 -18.03 -1.64
C LYS A 186 21.79 -18.99 -1.37
N ALA A 187 20.66 -18.83 -2.07
CA ALA A 187 19.40 -19.53 -1.80
C ALA A 187 18.88 -19.36 -0.35
N GLU A 188 19.40 -18.38 0.39
CA GLU A 188 19.04 -18.07 1.77
C GLU A 188 17.84 -17.12 1.85
N ARG A 189 17.12 -17.15 2.97
CA ARG A 189 16.11 -16.13 3.27
C ARG A 189 16.75 -15.00 4.06
N LYS A 190 16.54 -13.78 3.58
CA LYS A 190 16.98 -12.55 4.24
C LYS A 190 15.78 -11.68 4.54
N GLN A 191 15.94 -10.85 5.58
CA GLN A 191 14.92 -9.91 6.01
C GLN A 191 15.30 -8.50 5.57
N LEU A 192 14.33 -7.78 5.00
CA LEU A 192 14.42 -6.36 4.70
C LEU A 192 13.63 -5.58 5.73
N MET A 193 14.20 -4.47 6.18
CA MET A 193 13.57 -3.51 7.09
C MET A 193 13.24 -2.22 6.33
N GLY A 194 12.37 -1.39 6.91
CA GLY A 194 12.01 -0.09 6.35
C GLY A 194 11.15 -0.20 5.09
N VAL A 195 10.35 -1.26 4.98
CA VAL A 195 9.37 -1.40 3.90
C VAL A 195 8.19 -0.46 4.18
N LEU A 196 7.76 0.27 3.16
CA LEU A 196 6.63 1.19 3.25
C LEU A 196 5.38 0.46 3.76
N THR A 197 4.76 0.99 4.81
CA THR A 197 3.50 0.51 5.36
C THR A 197 2.36 1.49 5.09
N GLY A 198 1.14 0.99 5.15
CA GLY A 198 -0.08 1.76 5.00
C GLY A 198 -0.97 1.28 3.86
N ASN A 199 -2.04 2.05 3.66
CA ASN A 199 -2.97 1.92 2.55
C ASN A 199 -3.02 3.27 1.83
N LEU A 200 -2.38 3.35 0.66
CA LEU A 200 -2.27 4.56 -0.13
C LEU A 200 -2.93 4.33 -1.48
N SER A 201 -3.74 5.27 -1.96
CA SER A 201 -4.29 5.21 -3.31
C SER A 201 -3.91 6.48 -4.06
N SER A 202 -3.54 6.33 -5.32
CA SER A 202 -3.48 7.47 -6.22
C SER A 202 -4.89 7.99 -6.54
N PRO A 203 -5.01 9.26 -6.97
CA PRO A 203 -6.23 9.76 -7.57
C PRO A 203 -6.61 8.96 -8.82
N TRP A 204 -7.91 8.88 -9.09
CA TRP A 204 -8.42 8.32 -10.34
C TRP A 204 -7.93 9.12 -11.54
N THR A 205 -7.32 8.43 -12.50
CA THR A 205 -6.90 9.00 -13.77
C THR A 205 -7.78 8.47 -14.89
N GLN A 206 -8.26 9.37 -15.74
CA GLN A 206 -9.14 9.03 -16.85
C GLN A 206 -8.35 8.57 -18.08
N PHE A 207 -8.95 7.64 -18.81
CA PHE A 207 -8.57 7.26 -20.16
C PHE A 207 -9.83 6.94 -20.97
N SER A 208 -9.74 7.10 -22.29
CA SER A 208 -10.83 6.86 -23.22
C SER A 208 -10.56 5.60 -24.02
N PHE A 209 -11.61 4.81 -24.21
CA PHE A 209 -11.61 3.64 -25.07
C PHE A 209 -12.55 3.92 -26.25
N VAL A 210 -12.01 3.94 -27.46
CA VAL A 210 -12.75 4.35 -28.68
C VAL A 210 -12.89 3.18 -29.63
N LEU A 211 -13.93 3.22 -30.46
CA LEU A 211 -14.08 2.24 -31.54
C LEU A 211 -12.99 2.46 -32.61
N PRO A 212 -12.54 1.39 -33.28
CA PRO A 212 -11.62 1.48 -34.42
C PRO A 212 -12.24 2.19 -35.63
#